data_AF-A0A3C1T560-F1
#
_entry.id   AF-A0A3C1T560-F1
#
_cell.length_a   1.000
_cell.length_b   1.000
_cell.length_c   1.000
_cell.angle_alpha   90.00
_cell.angle_beta   90.00
_cell.angle_gamma   90.00
#
_symmetry.space_group_name_H-M   'P 1'
#
loop_
_entity.id
_entity.type
_entity.pdbx_description
1 polymer ?
#
loop_
_entity_poly.entity_id
_entity_poly.type
_entity_poly.pdbx_seq_one_letter_code
_entity_poly.pdbx_strand_id
1 'polypeptide(L)'
;MKKFKTTDAWISTGLILSFVIINIINKPSGLIDESILTGYFVVGGWQVVSMLVHAYKHWFTEKWSARYVYHWVTFISLVTMPGSFWVLAITAPFMALYYTVLCFLEIGKMNERPLNILK
;
A
#
# COMPACT_ATOMS: atom_id res chain seq x y z
N MET A 1 16.74 4.25 -4.32
CA MET A 1 15.75 3.89 -3.28
C MET A 1 14.86 5.08 -2.87
N LYS A 2 15.40 6.26 -2.54
CA LYS A 2 14.61 7.40 -2.00
C LYS A 2 13.59 7.95 -2.98
N LYS A 3 14.04 8.28 -4.21
CA LYS A 3 13.17 8.81 -5.27
C LYS A 3 11.98 7.88 -5.57
N PHE A 4 12.25 6.58 -5.75
CA PHE A 4 11.20 5.59 -5.99
C PHE A 4 10.19 5.51 -4.84
N LYS A 5 10.66 5.40 -3.58
CA LYS A 5 9.78 5.36 -2.41
C LYS A 5 8.94 6.62 -2.27
N THR A 6 9.53 7.79 -2.51
CA THR A 6 8.80 9.06 -2.48
C THR A 6 7.73 9.08 -3.57
N THR A 7 8.06 8.70 -4.80
CA THR A 7 7.09 8.59 -5.90
C THR A 7 5.97 7.61 -5.56
N ASP A 8 6.31 6.44 -5.04
CA ASP A 8 5.34 5.40 -4.68
C ASP A 8 4.40 5.81 -3.52
N ALA A 9 4.93 6.51 -2.51
CA ALA A 9 4.13 7.08 -1.42
C ALA A 9 3.14 8.13 -1.94
N TRP A 10 3.57 9.00 -2.85
CA TRP A 10 2.71 10.01 -3.47
C TRP A 10 1.66 9.39 -4.40
N ILE A 11 2.03 8.38 -5.20
CA ILE A 11 1.07 7.67 -6.05
C ILE A 11 0.03 6.95 -5.18
N SER A 12 0.46 6.24 -4.13
CA SER A 12 -0.46 5.55 -3.23
C SER A 12 -1.40 6.53 -2.52
N THR A 13 -0.88 7.66 -2.04
CA THR A 13 -1.67 8.73 -1.42
C THR A 13 -2.69 9.31 -2.41
N GLY A 14 -2.24 9.62 -3.63
CA GLY A 14 -3.10 10.15 -4.69
C GLY A 14 -4.21 9.17 -5.06
N LEU A 15 -3.90 7.89 -5.24
CA LEU A 15 -4.88 6.85 -5.55
C LEU A 15 -5.93 6.69 -4.45
N ILE A 16 -5.52 6.71 -3.17
CA ILE A 16 -6.45 6.63 -2.03
C ILE A 16 -7.35 7.88 -1.98
N LEU A 17 -6.77 9.08 -2.13
CA LEU A 17 -7.55 10.32 -2.12
C LEU A 17 -8.54 10.39 -3.28
N SER A 18 -8.10 10.06 -4.50
CA SER A 18 -8.97 9.99 -5.68
C SER A 18 -10.09 8.98 -5.49
N PHE A 19 -9.79 7.81 -4.93
CA PHE A 19 -10.81 6.80 -4.60
C PHE A 19 -11.86 7.37 -3.63
N VAL A 20 -11.43 8.01 -2.54
CA VAL A 20 -12.35 8.61 -1.56
C VAL A 20 -13.21 9.70 -2.20
N ILE A 21 -12.62 10.59 -2.99
CA ILE A 21 -13.35 11.69 -3.66
C ILE A 21 -14.40 11.13 -4.63
N ILE A 22 -14.03 10.16 -5.47
CA ILE A 22 -14.94 9.55 -6.46
C ILE A 22 -16.11 8.87 -5.74
N ASN A 23 -15.86 8.15 -4.65
CA ASN A 23 -16.93 7.49 -3.88
C ASN A 23 -17.88 8.49 -3.20
N ILE A 24 -17.36 9.62 -2.72
CA ILE A 24 -18.20 10.69 -2.15
C ILE A 24 -19.10 11.32 -3.23
N ILE A 25 -18.58 11.54 -4.43
CA ILE A 25 -19.31 12.17 -5.55
C ILE A 25 -20.37 11.21 -6.10
N ASN A 26 -19.98 9.97 -6.42
CA ASN A 26 -20.86 9.01 -7.09
C ASN A 26 -21.90 8.38 -6.16
N LYS A 27 -21.69 8.44 -4.84
CA LYS A 27 -22.60 7.87 -3.82
C LYS A 27 -23.07 6.45 -4.20
N PRO A 28 -22.12 5.50 -4.34
CA PRO A 28 -22.45 4.13 -4.74
C PRO A 28 -23.48 3.53 -3.78
N SER A 29 -24.42 2.79 -4.36
CA SER A 29 -25.57 2.23 -3.62
C SER A 29 -25.22 0.95 -2.84
N GLY A 30 -24.04 0.36 -3.08
CA GLY A 30 -23.56 -0.82 -2.37
C GLY A 30 -22.06 -1.05 -2.58
N LEU A 31 -21.51 -2.08 -1.91
CA LEU A 31 -20.08 -2.44 -1.97
C LEU A 31 -19.65 -3.08 -3.29
N ILE A 32 -20.60 -3.58 -4.09
CA ILE A 32 -20.38 -4.18 -5.42
C ILE A 32 -20.81 -3.18 -6.50
N ASP A 33 -20.47 -1.92 -6.30
CA ASP A 33 -20.63 -0.88 -7.32
C ASP A 33 -19.38 -0.88 -8.21
N GLU A 34 -19.55 -0.63 -9.51
CA GLU A 34 -18.46 -0.60 -10.49
C GLU A 34 -17.37 0.40 -10.10
N SER A 35 -17.76 1.54 -9.51
CA SER A 35 -16.84 2.58 -9.05
C SER A 35 -15.95 2.10 -7.89
N ILE A 36 -16.53 1.34 -6.96
CA ILE A 36 -15.80 0.72 -5.84
C ILE A 36 -14.86 -0.35 -6.38
N LEU A 37 -15.38 -1.30 -7.17
CA LEU A 37 -14.61 -2.42 -7.68
C LEU A 37 -13.40 -1.97 -8.51
N THR A 38 -13.60 -0.98 -9.37
CA THR A 38 -12.53 -0.37 -10.17
C THR A 38 -11.47 0.24 -9.26
N GLY A 39 -11.88 0.96 -8.21
CA GLY A 39 -10.95 1.51 -7.24
C GLY A 39 -10.15 0.45 -6.48
N TYR A 40 -10.78 -0.66 -6.07
CA TYR A 40 -10.07 -1.78 -5.46
C TYR A 40 -9.04 -2.39 -6.42
N PHE A 41 -9.38 -2.56 -7.69
CA PHE A 41 -8.45 -3.07 -8.70
C PHE A 41 -7.28 -2.12 -8.96
N VAL A 42 -7.53 -0.82 -9.05
CA VAL A 42 -6.48 0.18 -9.34
C VAL A 42 -5.58 0.38 -8.13
N VAL A 43 -6.15 0.63 -6.95
CA VAL A 43 -5.40 0.86 -5.70
C VAL A 43 -4.68 -0.43 -5.27
N GLY A 44 -5.38 -1.56 -5.27
CA GLY A 44 -4.82 -2.86 -4.92
C GLY A 44 -3.79 -3.34 -5.93
N GLY A 45 -4.05 -3.17 -7.23
CA GLY A 45 -3.11 -3.49 -8.29
C GLY A 45 -1.80 -2.71 -8.14
N TRP A 46 -1.87 -1.40 -7.89
CA TRP A 46 -0.68 -0.59 -7.62
C TRP A 46 0.10 -1.09 -6.40
N GLN A 47 -0.59 -1.44 -5.31
CA GLN A 47 0.06 -1.98 -4.12
C GLN A 47 0.79 -3.30 -4.37
N VAL A 48 0.21 -4.20 -5.16
CA VAL A 48 0.83 -5.47 -5.52
C VAL A 48 2.06 -5.24 -6.40
N VAL A 49 1.95 -4.38 -7.42
CA VAL A 49 3.09 -4.00 -8.26
C VAL A 49 4.21 -3.40 -7.41
N SER A 50 3.88 -2.47 -6.52
CA SER A 50 4.86 -1.83 -5.65
C SER A 50 5.50 -2.81 -4.67
N MET A 51 4.71 -3.74 -4.11
CA MET A 51 5.20 -4.84 -3.29
C MET A 51 6.21 -5.71 -4.06
N LEU A 52 5.90 -6.10 -5.30
CA LEU A 52 6.80 -6.90 -6.14
C LEU A 52 8.12 -6.19 -6.44
N VAL A 53 8.08 -4.89 -6.75
CA VAL A 53 9.30 -4.10 -6.98
C VAL A 53 10.17 -4.06 -5.72
N HIS A 54 9.55 -3.91 -4.54
CA HIS A 54 10.27 -3.90 -3.27
C HIS A 54 10.86 -5.28 -2.91
N ALA A 55 10.14 -6.36 -3.19
CA ALA A 55 10.65 -7.72 -3.03
C ALA A 55 11.85 -7.99 -3.96
N TYR A 56 11.73 -7.64 -5.24
CA TYR A 56 12.77 -7.87 -6.24
C TYR A 56 14.05 -7.09 -5.96
N LYS A 57 13.95 -5.86 -5.45
CA LYS A 57 15.10 -5.04 -5.09
C LYS A 57 15.65 -5.29 -3.69
N HIS A 58 15.05 -6.22 -2.93
CA HIS A 58 15.38 -6.50 -1.53
C HIS A 58 15.40 -5.23 -0.64
N TRP A 59 14.50 -4.28 -0.91
CA TRP A 59 14.47 -3.01 -0.20
C TRP A 59 13.65 -3.11 1.09
N PHE A 60 14.37 -3.14 2.23
CA PHE A 60 13.81 -3.21 3.60
C PHE A 60 13.12 -4.56 3.93
N THR A 61 13.47 -5.62 3.21
CA THR A 61 12.97 -6.99 3.43
C THR A 61 13.79 -7.75 4.47
N GLU A 62 14.15 -7.09 5.58
CA GLU A 62 14.77 -7.78 6.72
C GLU A 62 13.74 -8.65 7.43
N LYS A 63 14.17 -9.81 7.97
CA LYS A 63 13.28 -10.68 8.77
C LYS A 63 12.72 -9.88 9.95
N TRP A 64 11.41 -9.97 10.15
CA TRP A 64 10.64 -9.24 11.18
C TRP A 64 10.52 -7.72 10.98
N SER A 65 10.90 -7.19 9.82
CA SER A 65 10.59 -5.79 9.50
C SER A 65 9.08 -5.60 9.30
N ALA A 66 8.57 -4.40 9.57
CA ALA A 66 7.17 -4.04 9.30
C ALA A 66 6.78 -4.33 7.84
N ARG A 67 7.73 -4.19 6.90
CA ARG A 67 7.53 -4.51 5.49
C ARG A 67 7.41 -6.01 5.23
N TYR A 68 8.16 -6.84 5.96
CA TYR A 68 8.03 -8.29 5.87
C TYR A 68 6.63 -8.74 6.31
N VAL A 69 6.11 -8.18 7.41
CA VAL A 69 4.74 -8.45 7.88
C VAL A 69 3.71 -7.98 6.83
N TYR A 70 3.88 -6.79 6.27
CA TYR A 70 3.02 -6.28 5.19
C TYR A 70 2.97 -7.25 4.00
N HIS A 71 4.13 -7.69 3.49
CA HIS A 71 4.18 -8.60 2.35
C HIS A 71 3.42 -9.90 2.62
N TRP A 72 3.59 -10.50 3.80
CA TRP A 72 2.91 -11.73 4.15
C TRP A 72 1.40 -11.55 4.29
N VAL A 73 0.95 -10.50 4.96
CA VAL A 73 -0.49 -10.22 5.10
C VAL A 73 -1.12 -9.95 3.74
N THR A 74 -0.50 -9.11 2.91
CA THR A 74 -0.99 -8.81 1.55
C THR A 74 -1.00 -10.06 0.67
N PHE A 75 0.03 -10.90 0.75
CA PHE A 75 0.10 -12.16 0.01
C PHE A 75 -0.99 -13.14 0.43
N ILE A 76 -1.21 -13.33 1.74
CA ILE A 76 -2.29 -14.19 2.27
C ILE A 76 -3.65 -13.66 1.83
N SER A 77 -3.90 -12.34 1.92
CA SER A 77 -5.14 -11.72 1.45
C SER A 77 -5.38 -11.96 -0.05
N LEU A 78 -4.32 -11.98 -0.86
CA LEU A 78 -4.43 -12.18 -2.30
C LEU A 78 -4.68 -13.66 -2.66
N VAL A 79 -4.02 -14.59 -1.96
CA VAL A 79 -4.23 -16.04 -2.15
C VAL A 79 -5.62 -16.47 -1.67
N THR A 80 -6.18 -15.80 -0.66
CA THR A 80 -7.53 -16.09 -0.15
C THR A 80 -8.66 -15.46 -0.97
N MET A 81 -8.33 -14.62 -1.96
CA MET A 81 -9.29 -13.98 -2.88
C MET A 81 -10.30 -14.95 -3.54
N PRO A 82 -9.92 -16.15 -4.03
CA PRO A 82 -10.87 -17.07 -4.66
C PRO A 82 -11.87 -17.69 -3.67
N GLY A 83 -11.53 -17.71 -2.38
CA GLY A 83 -12.32 -18.33 -1.32
C GLY A 83 -13.21 -17.36 -0.54
N SER A 84 -12.80 -16.09 -0.39
CA SER A 84 -13.60 -15.09 0.33
C SER A 84 -13.23 -13.65 -0.10
N PHE A 85 -14.00 -13.12 -1.05
CA PHE A 85 -13.90 -11.73 -1.50
C PHE A 85 -14.04 -10.72 -0.35
N TRP A 86 -14.81 -11.06 0.69
CA TRP A 86 -15.03 -10.23 1.88
C TRP A 86 -13.75 -9.94 2.66
N VAL A 87 -12.81 -10.89 2.69
CA VAL A 87 -11.51 -10.70 3.35
C VAL A 87 -10.74 -9.59 2.65
N LEU A 88 -10.76 -9.55 1.32
CA LEU A 88 -10.09 -8.51 0.55
C LEU A 88 -10.79 -7.15 0.71
N ALA A 89 -12.12 -7.13 0.67
CA ALA A 89 -12.92 -5.92 0.85
C ALA A 89 -12.65 -5.23 2.20
N ILE A 90 -12.42 -6.01 3.26
CA ILE A 90 -12.07 -5.45 4.56
C ILE A 90 -10.58 -5.15 4.63
N THR A 91 -9.70 -6.09 4.28
CA THR A 91 -8.25 -5.95 4.53
C THR A 91 -7.58 -4.93 3.60
N ALA A 92 -7.99 -4.81 2.34
CA ALA A 92 -7.33 -3.94 1.37
C ALA A 92 -7.31 -2.45 1.78
N PRO A 93 -8.41 -1.81 2.24
CA PRO A 93 -8.34 -0.40 2.65
C PRO A 93 -7.42 -0.18 3.85
N PHE A 94 -7.40 -1.09 4.84
CA PHE A 94 -6.47 -0.97 5.97
C PHE A 94 -5.02 -1.16 5.54
N MET A 95 -4.76 -2.15 4.68
CA MET A 95 -3.42 -2.41 4.16
C MET A 95 -2.92 -1.29 3.27
N ALA A 96 -3.80 -0.62 2.54
CA ALA A 96 -3.48 0.57 1.76
C ALA A 96 -2.95 1.73 2.60
N LEU A 97 -3.65 2.02 3.70
CA LEU A 97 -3.25 3.05 4.64
C LEU A 97 -1.95 2.66 5.35
N TYR A 98 -1.88 1.41 5.83
CA TYR A 98 -0.68 0.89 6.49
C TYR A 98 0.56 0.99 5.60
N TYR A 99 0.44 0.59 4.32
CA TYR A 99 1.51 0.68 3.34
C TYR A 99 1.99 2.12 3.15
N THR A 100 1.05 3.04 2.97
CA THR A 100 1.34 4.46 2.73
C THR A 100 2.08 5.07 3.93
N VAL A 101 1.60 4.80 5.15
CA VAL A 101 2.26 5.25 6.40
C VAL A 101 3.66 4.67 6.52
N LEU A 102 3.81 3.37 6.25
CA LEU A 102 5.11 2.69 6.31
C LEU A 102 6.11 3.32 5.34
N CYS A 103 5.68 3.65 4.12
CA CYS A 103 6.52 4.35 3.15
C CYS A 103 6.97 5.73 3.66
N PHE A 104 6.09 6.51 4.29
CA PHE A 104 6.46 7.80 4.87
C PHE A 104 7.43 7.67 6.06
N LEU A 105 7.21 6.70 6.95
CA LEU A 105 8.13 6.43 8.07
C LEU A 105 9.53 6.03 7.58
N GLU A 106 9.60 5.19 6.56
CA GLU A 106 10.88 4.79 5.95
C GLU A 106 11.57 5.95 5.24
N ILE A 107 10.83 6.82 4.55
CA ILE A 107 11.38 8.05 3.97
C ILE A 107 11.93 8.95 5.10
N GLY A 108 11.23 9.06 6.21
CA GLY A 108 11.67 9.78 7.41
C GLY A 108 13.01 9.27 7.94
N LYS A 109 13.11 7.96 8.19
CA LYS A 109 14.36 7.31 8.61
C LYS A 109 15.51 7.50 7.62
N MET A 110 15.21 7.53 6.32
CA MET A 110 16.22 7.79 5.28
C MET A 110 16.62 9.27 5.17
N ASN A 111 15.83 10.18 5.75
CA ASN A 111 16.11 11.61 5.81
C ASN A 111 16.84 12.01 7.09
N GLU A 112 16.83 11.16 8.12
CA GLU A 112 17.64 11.34 9.31
C GLU A 112 19.12 11.40 8.92
N ARG A 113 19.82 12.47 9.32
CA ARG A 113 21.26 12.61 9.10
C ARG A 113 21.98 11.56 9.94
N PRO A 114 23.04 10.89 9.43
CA PRO A 114 23.81 9.96 10.24
C PRO A 114 24.41 10.71 11.43
N LEU A 115 24.08 10.29 12.65
CA LEU A 115 24.64 10.82 13.90
C LEU A 115 26.18 10.72 13.94
N ASN A 116 26.74 9.87 13.10
CA ASN A 116 28.16 9.64 12.87
C ASN A 116 28.89 10.90 12.37
N ILE A 117 28.16 11.86 11.77
CA ILE A 117 28.70 13.12 11.27
C ILE A 117 28.74 14.19 12.38
N LEU A 118 28.04 13.97 13.50
CA LEU A 118 27.96 14.90 14.64
C LEU A 118 28.96 14.57 15.77
N LYS A 119 29.88 13.62 15.57
CA LYS A 119 30.95 13.28 16.53
C LYS A 119 32.31 13.73 16.03
#